data_AF-A0A849U630-F1
#
_entry.id   AF-A0A849U630-F1
#
_cell.length_a   1.000
_cell.length_b   1.000
_cell.length_c   1.000
_cell.angle_alpha   90.00
_cell.angle_beta   90.00
_cell.angle_gamma   90.00
#
_symmetry.space_group_name_H-M   'P 1'
#
loop_
_entity.id
_entity.type
_entity.pdbx_description
1 polymer ?
#
loop_
_entity_poly.entity_id
_entity_poly.type
_entity_poly.pdbx_seq_one_letter_code
_entity_poly.pdbx_strand_id
1 'polypeptide(L)'
;MSSIIEISESVRHYYGEVLQSSSDLKTSACCTIDAFPSHLKPLLAQLHPEVIERFYGCGSPLPPALPGCTVLDLGCGSGRDCYLLSHLV
;
A
#
# COMPACT_ATOMS: atom_id res chain seq x y z
N MET A 1 19.36 23.64 -2.79
CA MET A 1 19.66 22.83 -1.58
C MET A 1 18.66 23.04 -0.45
N SER A 2 17.86 24.13 -0.44
CA SER A 2 16.91 24.42 0.63
C SER A 2 15.67 23.49 0.71
N SER A 3 15.22 22.87 -0.39
CA SER A 3 13.95 22.12 -0.36
C SER A 3 14.03 20.69 0.19
N ILE A 4 15.20 20.02 0.15
CA ILE A 4 15.33 18.63 0.63
C ILE A 4 15.31 18.56 2.16
N ILE A 5 15.93 19.56 2.82
CA ILE A 5 15.94 19.67 4.28
C ILE A 5 14.51 19.96 4.77
N GLU A 6 13.81 20.90 4.14
CA GLU A 6 12.41 21.22 4.47
C GLU A 6 11.47 20.01 4.32
N ILE A 7 11.61 19.21 3.26
CA ILE A 7 10.81 17.98 3.09
C ILE A 7 11.12 16.99 4.22
N SER A 8 12.40 16.77 4.52
CA SER A 8 12.80 15.81 5.54
C SER A 8 12.30 16.20 6.94
N GLU A 9 12.37 17.49 7.27
CA GLU A 9 11.87 18.02 8.54
C GLU A 9 10.33 17.98 8.62
N SER A 10 9.63 18.29 7.51
CA SER A 10 8.18 18.19 7.43
C SER A 10 7.70 16.74 7.61
N VAL A 11 8.35 15.78 6.94
CA VAL A 11 8.06 14.35 7.09
C VAL A 11 8.34 13.89 8.51
N ARG A 12 9.49 14.27 9.09
CA ARG A 12 9.85 13.93 10.48
C ARG A 12 8.83 14.47 11.47
N HIS A 13 8.41 15.73 11.33
CA HIS A 13 7.40 16.33 12.21
C HIS A 13 6.04 15.65 12.06
N TYR A 14 5.62 15.34 10.83
CA TYR A 14 4.34 14.66 10.59
C TYR A 14 4.30 13.26 11.22
N TYR A 15 5.31 12.42 10.97
CA TYR A 15 5.34 11.05 11.50
C TYR A 15 5.82 10.95 12.95
N GLY A 16 6.51 11.96 13.49
CA GLY A 16 7.05 11.96 14.85
C GLY A 16 6.17 12.66 15.89
N GLU A 17 5.40 13.67 15.50
CA GLU A 17 4.63 14.51 16.43
C GLU A 17 3.14 14.60 16.07
N VAL A 18 2.80 14.69 14.78
CA VAL A 18 1.41 14.90 14.35
C VAL A 18 0.62 13.60 14.29
N LEU A 19 1.18 12.53 13.74
CA LEU A 19 0.53 11.24 13.60
C LEU A 19 0.62 10.47 14.92
N GLN A 20 -0.44 10.51 15.73
CA GLN A 20 -0.49 9.82 17.02
C GLN A 20 -1.12 8.42 16.91
N SER A 21 -2.00 8.22 15.93
CA SER A 21 -2.69 6.96 15.69
C SER A 21 -3.02 6.77 14.21
N SER A 22 -3.32 5.53 13.81
CA SER A 22 -3.78 5.24 12.44
C SER A 22 -5.09 5.96 12.08
N SER A 23 -5.90 6.34 13.06
CA SER A 23 -7.09 7.19 12.87
C SER A 23 -6.76 8.64 12.51
N ASP A 24 -5.54 9.12 12.79
CA ASP A 24 -5.11 10.49 12.47
C ASP A 24 -4.56 10.62 11.04
N LEU A 25 -4.48 9.51 10.30
CA LEU A 25 -4.08 9.51 8.90
C LEU A 25 -5.02 10.41 8.10
N LYS A 26 -4.47 11.47 7.50
CA LYS A 26 -5.20 12.33 6.57
C LYS A 26 -5.53 11.52 5.31
N THR A 27 -6.75 10.99 5.27
CA THR A 27 -7.28 10.05 4.25
C THR A 27 -7.47 10.65 2.86
N SER A 28 -7.20 11.94 2.66
CA SER A 28 -7.35 12.64 1.37
C SER A 28 -6.35 12.22 0.29
N ALA A 29 -5.38 11.35 0.59
CA ALA A 29 -4.45 10.79 -0.38
C ALA A 29 -4.97 9.53 -1.10
N CYS A 30 -6.14 9.01 -0.71
CA CYS A 30 -6.72 7.79 -1.27
C CYS A 30 -7.86 8.11 -2.24
N CYS A 31 -7.50 8.61 -3.42
CA CYS A 31 -8.36 8.69 -4.60
C CYS A 31 -7.59 7.97 -5.72
N THR A 32 -8.11 7.03 -6.50
CA THR A 32 -9.48 6.63 -6.83
C THR A 32 -9.56 5.10 -6.86
N ILE A 33 -10.75 4.53 -6.66
CA ILE A 33 -11.06 3.11 -6.95
C ILE A 33 -11.03 2.84 -8.48
N ASP A 34 -10.31 3.64 -9.26
CA ASP A 34 -10.21 3.50 -10.71
C ASP A 34 -9.48 2.20 -11.05
N ALA A 35 -10.32 1.17 -11.24
CA ALA A 35 -10.11 -0.16 -11.77
C ALA A 35 -8.87 -0.89 -11.24
N PHE A 36 -9.01 -1.48 -10.04
CA PHE A 36 -8.18 -2.64 -9.67
C PHE A 36 -8.16 -3.65 -10.84
N PRO A 37 -6.99 -4.12 -11.30
CA PRO A 37 -6.86 -4.90 -12.53
C PRO A 37 -7.81 -6.10 -12.54
N SER A 38 -8.55 -6.28 -13.64
CA SER A 38 -9.61 -7.31 -13.73
C SER A 38 -9.08 -8.72 -13.47
N HIS A 39 -7.86 -9.01 -13.93
CA HIS A 39 -7.20 -10.31 -13.76
C HIS A 39 -6.82 -10.62 -12.29
N LEU A 40 -6.70 -9.60 -11.43
CA LEU A 40 -6.40 -9.78 -10.02
C LEU A 40 -7.66 -9.92 -9.15
N LYS A 41 -8.84 -9.50 -9.64
CA LYS A 41 -10.10 -9.55 -8.87
C LYS A 41 -10.43 -10.96 -8.34
N PRO A 42 -10.26 -12.06 -9.09
CA PRO A 42 -10.52 -13.40 -8.58
C PRO A 42 -9.56 -13.81 -7.45
N LEU A 43 -8.31 -13.34 -7.48
CA LEU A 43 -7.33 -13.59 -6.43
C LEU A 43 -7.64 -12.76 -5.18
N LEU A 44 -8.02 -11.50 -5.37
CA LEU A 44 -8.43 -10.62 -4.28
C LEU A 44 -9.63 -11.20 -3.50
N ALA A 45 -10.59 -11.81 -4.20
CA ALA A 45 -11.75 -12.44 -3.59
C ALA A 45 -11.44 -13.68 -2.73
N GLN A 46 -10.23 -14.24 -2.83
CA GLN A 46 -9.79 -15.37 -2.02
C GLN A 46 -9.10 -14.94 -0.72
N LEU A 47 -8.78 -13.65 -0.57
CA LEU A 47 -8.11 -13.14 0.62
C LEU A 47 -9.08 -13.06 1.81
N HIS A 48 -8.54 -13.23 3.01
CA HIS A 48 -9.31 -13.10 4.24
C HIS A 48 -9.90 -11.68 4.36
N PRO A 49 -11.18 -11.50 4.76
CA PRO A 49 -11.82 -10.19 4.84
C PRO A 49 -11.02 -9.15 5.63
N GLU A 50 -10.43 -9.55 6.76
CA GLU A 50 -9.62 -8.66 7.59
C GLU A 50 -8.40 -8.07 6.85
N VAL A 51 -7.79 -8.83 5.93
CA VAL A 51 -6.66 -8.34 5.13
C VAL A 51 -7.11 -7.22 4.19
N ILE A 52 -8.30 -7.34 3.62
CA ILE A 52 -8.88 -6.36 2.70
C ILE A 52 -9.36 -5.13 3.47
N GLU A 53 -10.11 -5.32 4.57
CA GLU A 53 -10.73 -4.25 5.36
C GLU A 53 -9.70 -3.33 6.05
N ARG A 54 -8.55 -3.89 6.44
CA ARG A 54 -7.47 -3.13 7.09
C ARG A 54 -6.40 -2.66 6.11
N PHE A 55 -6.63 -2.82 4.81
CA PHE A 55 -5.69 -2.34 3.80
C PHE A 55 -5.74 -0.83 3.65
N TYR A 56 -4.59 -0.17 3.72
CA TYR A 56 -4.44 1.27 3.53
C TYR A 56 -3.46 1.54 2.37
N GLY A 57 -3.99 1.80 1.18
CA GLY A 57 -3.17 2.12 0.01
C GLY A 57 -4.01 2.51 -1.19
N CYS A 58 -3.38 3.10 -2.19
CA CYS A 58 -4.04 3.76 -3.32
C CYS A 58 -4.12 2.93 -4.61
N GLY A 59 -3.67 1.67 -4.62
CA GLY A 59 -3.67 0.82 -5.82
C GLY A 59 -2.90 -0.48 -5.60
N SER A 60 -2.67 -1.25 -6.67
CA SER A 60 -1.86 -2.49 -6.63
C SER A 60 -0.87 -2.49 -7.82
N PRO A 61 0.39 -2.08 -7.61
CA PRO A 61 1.39 -1.88 -8.66
C PRO A 61 2.09 -3.19 -9.04
N LEU A 62 1.34 -4.27 -9.29
CA LEU A 62 1.92 -5.59 -9.54
C LEU A 62 2.24 -5.75 -11.04
N PRO A 63 3.52 -5.94 -11.42
CA PRO A 63 3.90 -6.14 -12.82
C PRO A 63 3.52 -7.55 -13.32
N PRO A 64 3.37 -7.77 -14.63
CA PRO A 64 3.02 -9.09 -15.17
C PRO A 64 4.19 -10.09 -15.14
N ALA A 65 5.44 -9.64 -15.06
CA ALA A 65 6.64 -10.49 -15.10
C ALA A 65 7.12 -10.90 -13.69
N LEU A 66 6.27 -11.62 -12.96
CA LEU A 66 6.52 -12.08 -11.58
C LEU A 66 6.88 -13.57 -11.41
N PRO A 67 6.53 -14.51 -12.31
CA PRO A 67 6.83 -15.93 -12.08
C PRO A 67 8.32 -16.19 -11.85
N GLY A 68 8.65 -16.90 -10.77
CA GLY A 68 10.00 -17.25 -10.34
C GLY A 68 10.78 -16.12 -9.67
N CYS A 69 10.16 -14.94 -9.46
CA CYS A 69 10.83 -13.80 -8.83
C CYS A 69 10.75 -13.85 -7.30
N THR A 70 11.72 -13.21 -6.65
CA THR A 70 11.60 -12.84 -5.23
C THR A 70 11.15 -11.39 -5.14
N VAL A 71 10.10 -11.13 -4.36
CA VAL A 71 9.47 -9.81 -4.27
C VAL A 71 9.49 -9.30 -2.84
N LEU A 72 9.67 -7.98 -2.69
CA LEU A 72 9.62 -7.26 -1.43
C LEU A 72 8.54 -6.17 -1.50
N ASP A 73 7.58 -6.22 -0.56
CA ASP A 73 6.54 -5.21 -0.39
C ASP A 73 6.90 -4.27 0.78
N LEU A 74 7.28 -3.03 0.46
CA LEU A 74 7.70 -2.02 1.44
C LEU A 74 6.48 -1.24 1.93
N GLY A 75 6.12 -1.46 3.20
CA GLY A 75 4.90 -0.89 3.77
C GLY A 75 3.67 -1.76 3.51
N CYS A 76 3.83 -3.09 3.61
CA CYS A 76 2.81 -4.08 3.25
C CYS A 76 1.50 -4.01 4.06
N GLY A 77 1.48 -3.31 5.19
CA GLY A 77 0.29 -3.09 6.01
C GLY A 77 -0.36 -4.42 6.44
N SER A 78 -1.64 -4.59 6.11
CA SER A 78 -2.40 -5.82 6.35
C SER A 78 -1.96 -7.02 5.48
N GLY A 79 -1.08 -6.80 4.51
CA GLY A 79 -0.51 -7.84 3.64
C GLY A 79 -1.28 -8.12 2.36
N ARG A 80 -2.26 -7.30 1.97
CA ARG A 80 -3.08 -7.52 0.75
C ARG A 80 -2.23 -7.80 -0.48
N ASP A 81 -1.23 -6.96 -0.76
CA ASP A 81 -0.39 -7.10 -1.94
C ASP A 81 0.61 -8.26 -1.78
N CYS A 82 1.16 -8.51 -0.59
CA CYS A 82 1.93 -9.74 -0.30
C CYS A 82 1.17 -11.03 -0.64
N TYR A 83 -0.10 -11.14 -0.23
CA TYR A 83 -0.89 -12.34 -0.51
C TYR A 83 -1.29 -12.46 -1.99
N LEU A 84 -1.51 -11.34 -2.69
CA LEU A 84 -1.68 -11.38 -4.13
C LEU A 84 -0.39 -11.85 -4.81
N LEU A 85 0.75 -11.28 -4.42
CA LEU A 85 2.07 -11.65 -4.92
C LEU A 85 2.39 -13.13 -4.72
N SER A 86 1.98 -13.74 -3.60
CA SER A 86 2.22 -15.17 -3.35
C SER A 86 1.53 -16.11 -4.36
N HIS A 87 0.53 -15.62 -5.09
CA HIS A 87 -0.11 -16.35 -6.18
C HIS A 87 0.57 -16.12 -7.55
N LEU A 88 1.38 -15.07 -7.67
CA LEU A 88 1.93 -14.57 -8.93
C LEU A 88 3.41 -14.87 -9.12
N VAL A 89 4.14 -15.16 -8.03
CA VAL A 89 5.57 -15.51 -8.03
C VAL A 89 5.81 -17.00 -8.17
#